data_AF-A0AA37GLJ6-F1
#
_entry.id   AF-A0AA37GLJ6-F1
#
_cell.length_a   1.000
_cell.length_b   1.000
_cell.length_c   1.000
_cell.angle_alpha   90.00
_cell.angle_beta   90.00
_cell.angle_gamma   90.00
#
_symmetry.space_group_name_H-M   'P 1'
#
loop_
_entity.id
_entity.type
_entity.pdbx_description
1 polymer ?
#
loop_
_entity_poly.entity_id
_entity_poly.type
_entity_poly.pdbx_seq_one_letter_code
_entity_poly.pdbx_strand_id
1 'polypeptide(L)'
;MAIRMAQDLGFHQSSQNDIDPTVAFFDHAPLNPEGICLLNDEQFALNQQKAKLLIFWSVFNMDVCVSLLMGRLPTLRRAEIKAPLPTLFDMKVAQLDYQESEPTINTLFPEVVQFMITFSEAVEYLNRDEVSESTADSSPLDAKDGLGQIKARLMRQYQSLNPKLQFSIENYKTFSSGGHAGLFLMLHLYFYTFMALLTKKSTYDGSRNMEITSPQESSGDDGPEAASLACQKIVQILNTAELINNNGYLFTPFINHCIFVAASIILERSTCSKGNRSESQNFMNLAGNSDFEYLMQKLREMEGYFKGIGATLAALARGQRDVEENRESVDTFDADVESEEDTDDVAELSDAGIYPAGGW
;
A
#
# COMPACT_ATOMS: atom_id res chain seq x y z
N MET A 1 9.26 11.76 -17.57
CA MET A 1 9.48 11.70 -19.03
C MET A 1 8.67 10.58 -19.68
N ALA A 2 8.78 9.31 -19.23
CA ALA A 2 8.00 8.18 -19.76
C ALA A 2 6.47 8.42 -19.78
N ILE A 3 5.90 8.93 -18.69
CA ILE A 3 4.47 9.26 -18.57
C ILE A 3 4.02 10.22 -19.68
N ARG A 4 4.78 11.32 -19.87
CA ARG A 4 4.51 12.32 -20.90
C ARG A 4 4.67 11.74 -22.31
N MET A 5 5.70 10.95 -22.55
CA MET A 5 5.90 10.28 -23.85
C MET A 5 4.73 9.34 -24.20
N ALA A 6 4.19 8.60 -23.24
CA ALA A 6 3.02 7.74 -23.48
C ALA A 6 1.75 8.55 -23.82
N GLN A 7 1.60 9.75 -23.25
CA GLN A 7 0.54 10.69 -23.61
C GLN A 7 0.77 11.28 -25.01
N ASP A 8 1.97 11.76 -25.30
CA ASP A 8 2.34 12.36 -26.59
C ASP A 8 2.21 11.37 -27.75
N LEU A 9 2.51 10.08 -27.51
CA LEU A 9 2.31 8.99 -28.47
C LEU A 9 0.85 8.52 -28.56
N GLY A 10 -0.05 9.08 -27.76
CA GLY A 10 -1.49 8.79 -27.82
C GLY A 10 -1.89 7.43 -27.28
N PHE A 11 -1.05 6.72 -26.50
CA PHE A 11 -1.34 5.35 -26.08
C PHE A 11 -2.52 5.23 -25.10
N HIS A 12 -2.93 6.35 -24.49
CA HIS A 12 -4.11 6.44 -23.63
C HIS A 12 -5.44 6.47 -24.42
N GLN A 13 -5.39 6.65 -25.74
CA GLN A 13 -6.55 6.61 -26.62
C GLN A 13 -6.84 5.17 -27.08
N SER A 14 -8.11 4.88 -27.41
CA SER A 14 -8.46 3.61 -28.02
C SER A 14 -7.96 3.57 -29.48
N SER A 15 -7.23 2.53 -29.85
CA SER A 15 -6.88 2.26 -31.25
C SER A 15 -8.09 1.67 -31.95
N GLN A 16 -8.64 2.37 -32.94
CA GLN A 16 -9.87 2.03 -33.66
C GLN A 16 -9.73 0.89 -34.68
N ASN A 17 -8.65 0.09 -34.60
CA ASN A 17 -8.39 -0.97 -35.57
C ASN A 17 -8.97 -2.29 -35.06
N ASP A 18 -10.12 -2.67 -35.66
CA ASP A 18 -10.71 -4.01 -35.63
C ASP A 18 -9.84 -4.99 -36.44
N ILE A 19 -8.62 -5.27 -35.96
CA ILE A 19 -7.91 -6.46 -36.42
C ILE A 19 -8.57 -7.63 -35.71
N ASP A 20 -9.10 -8.58 -36.50
CA ASP A 20 -9.76 -9.77 -35.97
C ASP A 20 -8.83 -10.48 -34.96
N PRO A 21 -9.24 -10.65 -33.69
CA PRO A 21 -8.42 -11.31 -32.68
C PRO A 21 -8.03 -12.73 -33.09
N THR A 22 -8.76 -13.40 -33.98
CA THR A 22 -8.38 -14.73 -34.46
C THR A 22 -7.06 -14.74 -35.25
N VAL A 23 -6.64 -13.60 -35.80
CA VAL A 23 -5.35 -13.43 -36.51
C VAL A 23 -4.14 -13.59 -35.58
N ALA A 24 -4.34 -13.42 -34.26
CA ALA A 24 -3.26 -13.53 -33.29
C ALA A 24 -2.84 -14.99 -33.00
N PHE A 25 -3.60 -15.97 -33.46
CA PHE A 25 -3.27 -17.38 -33.26
C PHE A 25 -2.28 -17.83 -34.35
N PHE A 26 -1.11 -18.28 -33.91
CA PHE A 26 0.05 -18.58 -34.75
C PHE A 26 -0.02 -19.90 -35.53
N ASP A 27 -1.11 -20.67 -35.40
CA ASP A 27 -1.31 -21.92 -36.15
C ASP A 27 -1.32 -21.70 -37.69
N HIS A 28 -1.31 -20.44 -38.14
CA HIS A 28 -1.30 -20.03 -39.53
C HIS A 28 -0.02 -19.30 -39.98
N ALA A 29 0.98 -19.13 -39.10
CA ALA A 29 2.22 -18.43 -39.45
C ALA A 29 3.18 -19.34 -40.24
N PRO A 30 3.75 -18.88 -41.38
CA PRO A 30 4.68 -19.67 -42.16
C PRO A 30 6.01 -19.87 -41.41
N LEU A 31 6.45 -21.12 -41.30
CA LEU A 31 7.77 -21.47 -40.76
C LEU A 31 8.86 -21.08 -41.76
N ASN A 32 9.95 -20.49 -41.28
CA ASN A 32 11.15 -20.28 -42.08
C ASN A 32 11.90 -21.62 -42.32
N PRO A 33 12.89 -21.67 -43.24
CA PRO A 33 13.68 -22.87 -43.51
C PRO A 33 14.49 -23.40 -42.31
N GLU A 34 14.65 -22.60 -41.26
CA GLU A 34 15.36 -22.90 -40.01
C GLU A 34 14.39 -23.33 -38.88
N GLY A 35 13.08 -23.44 -39.16
CA GLY A 35 12.05 -23.80 -38.19
C GLY A 35 11.60 -22.67 -37.27
N ILE A 36 11.98 -21.42 -37.56
CA ILE A 36 11.59 -20.22 -36.81
C ILE A 36 10.28 -19.68 -37.38
N CYS A 37 9.31 -19.45 -36.50
CA CYS A 37 8.04 -18.82 -36.83
C CYS A 37 8.28 -17.34 -37.15
N LEU A 38 8.06 -16.92 -38.40
CA LEU A 38 8.12 -15.52 -38.79
C LEU A 38 6.72 -14.92 -38.73
N LEU A 39 6.58 -13.84 -37.96
CA LEU A 39 5.37 -13.02 -37.92
C LEU A 39 5.06 -12.53 -39.34
N ASN A 40 3.85 -12.76 -39.82
CA ASN A 40 3.37 -12.02 -40.99
C ASN A 40 3.09 -10.55 -40.62
N ASP A 41 2.92 -9.67 -41.62
CA ASP A 41 2.74 -8.23 -41.38
C ASP A 41 1.54 -7.91 -40.46
N GLU A 42 0.44 -8.68 -40.57
CA GLU A 42 -0.76 -8.52 -39.75
C GLU A 42 -0.53 -8.94 -38.30
N GLN A 43 0.15 -10.07 -38.07
CA GLN A 43 0.53 -10.57 -36.75
C GLN A 43 1.54 -9.64 -36.08
N PHE A 44 2.49 -9.09 -36.84
CA PHE A 44 3.44 -8.10 -36.34
C PHE A 44 2.70 -6.81 -35.93
N ALA A 45 1.77 -6.33 -36.76
CA ALA A 45 0.96 -5.16 -36.44
C ALA A 45 0.10 -5.38 -35.17
N LEU A 46 -0.51 -6.56 -35.04
CA LEU A 46 -1.31 -6.93 -33.87
C LEU A 46 -0.45 -7.07 -32.61
N ASN A 47 0.68 -7.77 -32.68
CA ASN A 47 1.65 -7.84 -31.58
C ASN A 47 2.08 -6.44 -31.13
N GLN A 48 2.44 -5.57 -32.08
CA GLN A 48 2.82 -4.19 -31.76
C GLN A 48 1.67 -3.40 -31.12
N GLN A 49 0.44 -3.58 -31.58
CA GLN A 49 -0.75 -2.96 -30.99
C GLN A 49 -0.95 -3.41 -29.54
N LYS A 50 -0.86 -4.72 -29.26
CA LYS A 50 -1.01 -5.25 -27.90
C LYS A 50 0.17 -4.87 -27.00
N ALA A 51 1.39 -4.86 -27.51
CA ALA A 51 2.56 -4.37 -26.78
C ALA A 51 2.41 -2.89 -26.38
N LYS A 52 1.90 -2.02 -27.27
CA LYS A 52 1.60 -0.61 -26.94
C LYS A 52 0.58 -0.49 -25.80
N LEU A 53 -0.47 -1.32 -25.82
CA LEU A 53 -1.46 -1.37 -24.74
C LEU A 53 -0.82 -1.73 -23.40
N LEU A 54 0.03 -2.77 -23.37
CA LEU A 54 0.71 -3.20 -22.13
C LEU A 54 1.73 -2.17 -21.64
N ILE A 55 2.46 -1.52 -22.56
CA ILE A 55 3.39 -0.44 -22.22
C ILE A 55 2.63 0.72 -21.58
N PHE A 56 1.50 1.13 -22.14
CA PHE A 56 0.67 2.20 -21.57
C PHE A 56 0.25 1.87 -20.14
N TRP A 57 -0.30 0.68 -19.91
CA TRP A 57 -0.73 0.27 -18.58
C TRP A 57 0.42 0.10 -17.59
N SER A 58 1.61 -0.28 -18.07
CA SER A 58 2.83 -0.30 -17.24
C SER A 58 3.25 1.10 -16.82
N VAL A 59 3.16 2.08 -17.74
CA VAL A 59 3.42 3.50 -17.45
C VAL A 59 2.37 4.07 -16.49
N PHE A 60 1.11 3.69 -16.63
CA PHE A 60 0.05 4.04 -15.69
C PHE A 60 0.36 3.52 -14.27
N ASN A 61 0.69 2.23 -14.13
CA ASN A 61 1.06 1.65 -12.84
C ASN A 61 2.26 2.39 -12.21
N MET A 62 3.26 2.75 -13.02
CA MET A 62 4.41 3.55 -12.58
C MET A 62 3.98 4.95 -12.11
N ASP A 63 3.07 5.62 -12.83
CA ASP A 63 2.56 6.93 -12.42
C ASP A 63 1.86 6.85 -11.06
N VAL A 64 1.02 5.84 -10.83
CA VAL A 64 0.37 5.61 -9.53
C VAL A 64 1.39 5.42 -8.41
N CYS A 65 2.39 4.55 -8.63
CA CYS A 65 3.44 4.29 -7.63
C CYS A 65 4.26 5.54 -7.29
N VAL A 66 4.66 6.31 -8.32
CA VAL A 66 5.44 7.55 -8.13
C VAL A 66 4.59 8.64 -7.49
N SER A 67 3.30 8.72 -7.82
CA SER A 67 2.38 9.71 -7.24
C SER A 67 2.20 9.49 -5.76
N LEU A 68 1.97 8.23 -5.36
CA LEU A 68 1.93 7.84 -3.95
C LEU A 68 3.22 8.22 -3.22
N LEU A 69 4.38 7.89 -3.79
CA LEU A 69 5.68 8.16 -3.17
C LEU A 69 6.00 9.65 -3.02
N MET A 70 5.63 10.45 -4.01
CA MET A 70 5.98 11.89 -4.09
C MET A 70 4.92 12.80 -3.46
N GLY A 71 3.81 12.24 -2.97
CA GLY A 71 2.71 13.04 -2.41
C GLY A 71 2.00 13.91 -3.45
N ARG A 72 2.13 13.62 -4.75
CA ARG A 72 1.47 14.37 -5.83
C ARG A 72 0.22 13.63 -6.32
N LEU A 73 -0.66 14.35 -7.00
CA LEU A 73 -1.75 13.71 -7.74
C LEU A 73 -1.20 12.86 -8.91
N PRO A 74 -1.89 11.75 -9.26
CA PRO A 74 -1.67 11.03 -10.51
C PRO A 74 -1.73 11.98 -11.71
N THR A 75 -0.78 11.83 -12.63
CA THR A 75 -0.75 12.59 -13.89
C THR A 75 -1.74 12.01 -14.89
N LEU A 76 -1.91 10.69 -14.92
CA LEU A 76 -2.85 9.97 -15.77
C LEU A 76 -4.14 9.71 -14.99
N ARG A 77 -5.15 10.57 -15.17
CA ARG A 77 -6.45 10.41 -14.51
C ARG A 77 -7.31 9.41 -15.24
N ARG A 78 -8.04 8.56 -14.50
CA ARG A 78 -8.88 7.51 -15.10
C ARG A 78 -9.87 8.05 -16.14
N ALA A 79 -10.44 9.23 -15.91
CA ALA A 79 -11.40 9.88 -16.81
C ALA A 79 -10.82 10.24 -18.20
N GLU A 80 -9.49 10.38 -18.31
CA GLU A 80 -8.81 10.75 -19.56
C GLU A 80 -8.37 9.53 -20.37
N ILE A 81 -8.44 8.33 -19.77
CA ILE A 81 -7.96 7.08 -20.35
C ILE A 81 -9.11 6.41 -21.10
N LYS A 82 -8.98 6.31 -22.43
CA LYS A 82 -9.90 5.56 -23.29
C LYS A 82 -9.38 4.19 -23.70
N ALA A 83 -8.11 3.90 -23.43
CA ALA A 83 -7.53 2.59 -23.68
C ALA A 83 -8.31 1.49 -22.91
N PRO A 84 -8.59 0.34 -23.54
CA PRO A 84 -9.27 -0.77 -22.88
C PRO A 84 -8.37 -1.39 -21.81
N LEU A 85 -8.97 -2.08 -20.84
CA LEU A 85 -8.19 -2.87 -19.89
C LEU A 85 -7.47 -4.01 -20.62
N PRO A 86 -6.22 -4.34 -20.25
CA PRO A 86 -5.53 -5.47 -20.84
C PRO A 86 -6.18 -6.77 -20.36
N THR A 87 -6.31 -7.72 -21.27
CA THR A 87 -6.85 -9.05 -21.01
C THR A 87 -5.74 -10.10 -21.04
N LEU A 88 -6.04 -11.33 -20.60
CA LEU A 88 -5.12 -12.46 -20.74
C LEU A 88 -4.74 -12.70 -22.21
N PHE A 89 -5.67 -12.48 -23.14
CA PHE A 89 -5.40 -12.61 -24.56
C PHE A 89 -4.39 -11.56 -25.05
N ASP A 90 -4.55 -10.30 -24.64
CA ASP A 90 -3.59 -9.24 -24.98
C ASP A 90 -2.18 -9.57 -24.47
N MET A 91 -2.08 -10.18 -23.28
CA MET A 91 -0.82 -10.66 -22.71
C MET A 91 -0.16 -11.74 -23.57
N LYS A 92 -0.90 -12.78 -23.95
CA LYS A 92 -0.37 -13.87 -24.80
C LYS A 92 0.17 -13.33 -26.12
N VAL A 93 -0.60 -12.46 -26.77
CA VAL A 93 -0.24 -11.89 -28.07
C VAL A 93 0.98 -10.99 -27.97
N ALA A 94 1.06 -10.14 -26.94
CA ALA A 94 2.19 -9.24 -26.75
C ALA A 94 3.48 -9.99 -26.39
N GLN A 95 3.39 -11.07 -25.62
CA GLN A 95 4.53 -11.88 -25.18
C GLN A 95 4.95 -12.94 -26.20
N LEU A 96 4.20 -13.08 -27.31
CA LEU A 96 4.40 -14.17 -28.27
C LEU A 96 4.36 -15.54 -27.57
N ASP A 97 3.41 -15.70 -26.65
CA ASP A 97 3.23 -16.93 -25.88
C ASP A 97 2.30 -17.88 -26.64
N TYR A 98 2.91 -18.93 -27.19
CA TYR A 98 2.29 -19.88 -28.11
C TYR A 98 1.64 -21.07 -27.43
N GLN A 99 1.67 -21.17 -26.09
CA GLN A 99 1.11 -22.34 -25.42
C GLN A 99 -0.43 -22.34 -25.49
N GLU A 100 -1.02 -23.48 -25.85
CA GLU A 100 -2.48 -23.65 -25.87
C GLU A 100 -3.08 -23.47 -24.46
N SER A 101 -2.40 -23.97 -23.43
CA SER A 101 -2.82 -23.78 -22.05
C SER A 101 -2.73 -22.31 -21.66
N GLU A 102 -3.80 -21.73 -21.11
CA GLU A 102 -3.76 -20.38 -20.54
C GLU A 102 -2.81 -20.36 -19.33
N PRO A 103 -1.59 -19.82 -19.47
CA PRO A 103 -0.65 -19.89 -18.39
C PRO A 103 -1.09 -18.84 -17.37
N THR A 104 -1.20 -19.30 -16.13
CA THR A 104 -1.74 -18.52 -15.02
C THR A 104 -0.93 -17.22 -14.78
N ILE A 105 0.31 -17.16 -15.27
CA ILE A 105 1.14 -15.94 -15.26
C ILE A 105 0.51 -14.77 -16.04
N ASN A 106 -0.25 -15.04 -17.10
CA ASN A 106 -0.82 -14.01 -17.96
C ASN A 106 -2.06 -13.33 -17.37
N THR A 107 -2.63 -13.87 -16.28
CA THR A 107 -3.74 -13.21 -15.57
C THR A 107 -3.27 -12.13 -14.60
N LEU A 108 -2.01 -12.16 -14.16
CA LEU A 108 -1.52 -11.30 -13.09
C LEU A 108 -1.47 -9.82 -13.48
N PHE A 109 -0.89 -9.48 -14.63
CA PHE A 109 -0.78 -8.08 -15.03
C PHE A 109 -2.14 -7.40 -15.26
N PRO A 110 -3.10 -8.03 -15.98
CA PRO A 110 -4.48 -7.55 -16.03
C PRO A 110 -5.10 -7.25 -14.66
N GLU A 111 -4.89 -8.15 -13.69
CA GLU A 111 -5.41 -7.96 -12.33
C GLU A 111 -4.73 -6.78 -11.63
N VAL A 112 -3.41 -6.69 -11.70
CA VAL A 112 -2.65 -5.55 -11.12
C VAL A 112 -3.12 -4.22 -11.71
N VAL A 113 -3.39 -4.16 -13.01
CA VAL A 113 -3.92 -2.95 -13.67
C VAL A 113 -5.28 -2.55 -13.09
N GLN A 114 -6.18 -3.50 -12.86
CA GLN A 114 -7.47 -3.21 -12.22
C GLN A 114 -7.28 -2.65 -10.81
N PHE A 115 -6.36 -3.22 -10.02
CA PHE A 115 -6.04 -2.69 -8.68
C PHE A 115 -5.44 -1.30 -8.75
N MET A 116 -4.53 -1.06 -9.69
CA MET A 116 -3.87 0.23 -9.86
C MET A 116 -4.84 1.35 -10.24
N ILE A 117 -5.96 1.05 -10.90
CA ILE A 117 -7.03 2.04 -11.14
C ILE A 117 -7.67 2.47 -9.82
N THR A 118 -8.08 1.51 -8.99
CA THR A 118 -8.63 1.79 -7.66
C THR A 118 -7.61 2.51 -6.78
N PHE A 119 -6.33 2.12 -6.86
CA PHE A 119 -5.24 2.79 -6.15
C PHE A 119 -4.99 4.20 -6.64
N SER A 120 -5.09 4.47 -7.95
CA SER A 120 -4.97 5.82 -8.49
C SER A 120 -6.00 6.77 -7.86
N GLU A 121 -7.26 6.32 -7.77
CA GLU A 121 -8.32 7.09 -7.10
C GLU A 121 -7.97 7.29 -5.62
N ALA A 122 -7.53 6.23 -4.92
CA ALA A 122 -7.11 6.32 -3.52
C ALA A 122 -5.95 7.32 -3.32
N VAL A 123 -4.96 7.36 -4.21
CA VAL A 123 -3.85 8.32 -4.18
C VAL A 123 -4.35 9.74 -4.33
N GLU A 124 -5.36 10.00 -5.18
CA GLU A 124 -5.96 11.33 -5.28
C GLU A 124 -6.54 11.79 -3.94
N TYR A 125 -7.24 10.91 -3.21
CA TYR A 125 -7.78 11.27 -1.88
C TYR A 125 -6.68 11.42 -0.82
N LEU A 126 -5.66 10.56 -0.84
CA LEU A 126 -4.55 10.61 0.12
C LEU A 126 -3.68 11.86 -0.05
N ASN A 127 -3.50 12.33 -1.29
CA ASN A 127 -2.59 13.43 -1.63
C ASN A 127 -3.31 14.75 -1.94
N ARG A 128 -4.63 14.86 -1.74
CA ARG A 128 -5.34 16.13 -1.87
C ARG A 128 -4.94 17.06 -0.72
N ASP A 129 -4.37 18.21 -1.04
CA ASP A 129 -4.06 19.26 -0.07
C ASP A 129 -5.35 19.82 0.52
N GLU A 130 -5.52 19.70 1.83
CA GLU A 130 -6.64 20.29 2.56
C GLU A 130 -6.68 21.83 2.46
N VAL A 131 -5.53 22.47 2.20
CA VAL A 131 -5.40 23.93 2.14
C VAL A 131 -6.15 24.53 0.95
N SER A 132 -6.31 23.77 -0.14
CA SER A 132 -6.99 24.26 -1.35
C SER A 132 -8.52 24.31 -1.23
N GLU A 133 -9.11 23.69 -0.20
CA GLU A 133 -10.56 23.68 0.04
C GLU A 133 -11.04 24.78 0.99
N SER A 134 -10.17 25.73 1.36
CA SER A 134 -10.62 26.97 2.00
C SER A 134 -11.46 27.89 1.07
N THR A 135 -11.71 27.47 -0.18
CA THR A 135 -12.48 28.24 -1.18
C THR A 135 -13.46 27.44 -2.06
N ALA A 136 -13.78 26.17 -1.78
CA ALA A 136 -14.76 25.41 -2.58
C ALA A 136 -15.65 24.49 -1.74
N ASP A 137 -16.95 24.48 -2.10
CA ASP A 137 -18.14 23.86 -1.50
C ASP A 137 -18.13 22.33 -1.23
N SER A 138 -16.98 21.66 -1.12
CA SER A 138 -16.97 20.24 -0.75
C SER A 138 -17.15 20.07 0.76
N SER A 139 -18.27 19.46 1.16
CA SER A 139 -18.54 19.16 2.56
C SER A 139 -17.53 18.10 3.06
N PRO A 140 -16.99 18.22 4.28
CA PRO A 140 -16.14 17.18 4.90
C PRO A 140 -16.81 15.79 4.95
N LEU A 141 -18.14 15.73 4.83
CA LEU A 141 -18.91 14.50 4.71
C LEU A 141 -18.69 13.79 3.36
N ASP A 142 -18.56 14.54 2.26
CA ASP A 142 -18.38 14.00 0.90
C ASP A 142 -16.99 13.35 0.73
N ALA A 143 -15.97 13.90 1.40
CA ALA A 143 -14.62 13.34 1.43
C ALA A 143 -14.53 12.03 2.23
N LYS A 144 -15.19 11.98 3.40
CA LYS A 144 -15.27 10.76 4.23
C LYS A 144 -16.05 9.64 3.54
N ASP A 145 -17.16 9.98 2.89
CA ASP A 145 -17.94 9.03 2.11
C ASP A 145 -17.14 8.46 0.93
N GLY A 146 -16.38 9.31 0.22
CA GLY A 146 -15.47 8.88 -0.85
C GLY A 146 -14.40 7.89 -0.39
N LEU A 147 -13.77 8.15 0.77
CA LEU A 147 -12.74 7.27 1.35
C LEU A 147 -13.30 5.89 1.74
N GLY A 148 -14.46 5.87 2.39
CA GLY A 148 -15.16 4.63 2.76
C GLY A 148 -15.56 3.80 1.54
N GLN A 149 -16.08 4.45 0.49
CA GLN A 149 -16.44 3.78 -0.76
C GLN A 149 -15.24 3.15 -1.47
N ILE A 150 -14.10 3.86 -1.54
CA ILE A 150 -12.85 3.33 -2.12
C ILE A 150 -12.37 2.11 -1.34
N LYS A 151 -12.33 2.20 0.00
CA LYS A 151 -11.93 1.10 0.87
C LYS A 151 -12.83 -0.13 0.68
N ALA A 152 -14.15 0.05 0.65
CA ALA A 152 -15.10 -1.03 0.41
C ALA A 152 -14.93 -1.68 -0.97
N ARG A 153 -14.71 -0.88 -2.02
CA ARG A 153 -14.46 -1.38 -3.38
C ARG A 153 -13.16 -2.18 -3.44
N LEU A 154 -12.09 -1.68 -2.81
CA LEU A 154 -10.80 -2.35 -2.75
C LEU A 154 -10.89 -3.70 -2.01
N MET A 155 -11.58 -3.74 -0.87
CA MET A 155 -11.84 -5.00 -0.14
C MET A 155 -12.61 -6.01 -0.99
N ARG A 156 -13.70 -5.58 -1.65
CA ARG A 156 -14.48 -6.45 -2.53
C ARG A 156 -13.63 -7.01 -3.66
N GLN A 157 -12.82 -6.16 -4.30
CA GLN A 157 -11.92 -6.55 -5.39
C GLN A 157 -10.91 -7.60 -4.92
N TYR A 158 -10.29 -7.41 -3.75
CA TYR A 158 -9.35 -8.37 -3.17
C TYR A 158 -9.99 -9.69 -2.76
N GLN A 159 -11.20 -9.65 -2.20
CA GLN A 159 -11.96 -10.86 -1.86
C GLN A 159 -12.41 -11.64 -3.11
N SER A 160 -12.65 -10.95 -4.23
CA SER A 160 -13.01 -11.56 -5.51
C SER A 160 -11.82 -12.03 -6.35
N LEU A 161 -10.59 -11.93 -5.84
CA LEU A 161 -9.41 -12.40 -6.56
C LEU A 161 -9.57 -13.86 -6.99
N ASN A 162 -9.19 -14.14 -8.23
CA ASN A 162 -9.12 -15.50 -8.74
C ASN A 162 -8.30 -16.36 -7.75
N PRO A 163 -8.74 -17.58 -7.38
CA PRO A 163 -8.02 -18.43 -6.43
C PRO A 163 -6.54 -18.63 -6.75
N LYS A 164 -6.17 -18.62 -8.04
CA LYS A 164 -4.78 -18.73 -8.49
C LYS A 164 -3.95 -17.45 -8.25
N LEU A 165 -4.59 -16.31 -8.05
CA LEU A 165 -3.96 -15.02 -7.75
C LEU A 165 -3.99 -14.67 -6.26
N GLN A 166 -4.61 -15.50 -5.42
CA GLN A 166 -4.58 -15.29 -3.97
C GLN A 166 -3.20 -15.58 -3.41
N PHE A 167 -2.79 -14.86 -2.36
CA PHE A 167 -1.51 -15.10 -1.73
C PHE A 167 -1.51 -16.48 -1.04
N SER A 168 -0.69 -17.39 -1.55
CA SER A 168 -0.42 -18.70 -0.96
C SER A 168 1.01 -19.11 -1.30
N ILE A 169 1.56 -20.06 -0.54
CA ILE A 169 2.90 -20.62 -0.81
C ILE A 169 2.95 -21.22 -2.23
N GLU A 170 1.90 -21.94 -2.64
CA GLU A 170 1.83 -22.60 -3.95
C GLU A 170 1.74 -21.60 -5.10
N ASN A 171 0.87 -20.59 -4.97
CA ASN A 171 0.73 -19.56 -5.98
C ASN A 171 2.02 -18.75 -6.10
N TYR A 172 2.60 -18.30 -4.98
CA TYR A 172 3.86 -17.55 -5.02
C TYR A 172 5.01 -18.37 -5.63
N LYS A 173 5.12 -19.67 -5.33
CA LYS A 173 6.08 -20.56 -6.00
C LYS A 173 5.89 -20.55 -7.52
N THR A 174 4.64 -20.65 -7.97
CA THR A 174 4.28 -20.67 -9.41
C THR A 174 4.64 -19.36 -10.11
N PHE A 175 4.28 -18.21 -9.53
CA PHE A 175 4.65 -16.92 -10.14
C PHE A 175 6.15 -16.63 -10.03
N SER A 176 6.80 -17.09 -8.96
CA SER A 176 8.24 -16.94 -8.77
C SER A 176 9.05 -17.73 -9.80
N SER A 177 8.68 -18.99 -10.06
CA SER A 177 9.33 -19.79 -11.11
C SER A 177 9.08 -19.23 -12.51
N GLY A 178 7.95 -18.55 -12.72
CA GLY A 178 7.63 -17.82 -13.95
C GLY A 178 8.29 -16.43 -14.07
N GLY A 179 9.15 -16.01 -13.14
CA GLY A 179 9.82 -14.69 -13.19
C GLY A 179 8.94 -13.50 -12.80
N HIS A 180 7.77 -13.75 -12.21
CA HIS A 180 6.77 -12.73 -11.83
C HIS A 180 6.69 -12.49 -10.30
N ALA A 181 7.67 -12.95 -9.53
CA ALA A 181 7.67 -12.82 -8.06
C ALA A 181 7.39 -11.38 -7.58
N GLY A 182 8.11 -10.40 -8.12
CA GLY A 182 7.99 -9.01 -7.70
C GLY A 182 6.62 -8.39 -8.01
N LEU A 183 6.03 -8.72 -9.16
CA LEU A 183 4.70 -8.21 -9.54
C LEU A 183 3.59 -8.88 -8.70
N PHE A 184 3.74 -10.17 -8.40
CA PHE A 184 2.81 -10.91 -7.54
C PHE A 184 2.84 -10.36 -6.10
N LEU A 185 4.03 -10.11 -5.55
CA LEU A 185 4.15 -9.47 -4.24
C LEU A 185 3.58 -8.06 -4.24
N MET A 186 3.83 -7.27 -5.29
CA MET A 186 3.27 -5.93 -5.42
C MET A 186 1.75 -5.94 -5.26
N LEU A 187 1.03 -6.85 -5.94
CA LEU A 187 -0.43 -6.95 -5.84
C LEU A 187 -0.92 -7.00 -4.37
N HIS A 188 -0.34 -7.89 -3.57
CA HIS A 188 -0.77 -8.11 -2.19
C HIS A 188 -0.24 -7.04 -1.23
N LEU A 189 1.03 -6.66 -1.37
CA LEU A 189 1.64 -5.66 -0.50
C LEU A 189 1.00 -4.30 -0.70
N TYR A 190 0.69 -3.91 -1.93
CA TYR A 190 -0.03 -2.66 -2.20
C TYR A 190 -1.43 -2.69 -1.63
N PHE A 191 -2.18 -3.79 -1.77
CA PHE A 191 -3.51 -3.90 -1.17
C PHE A 191 -3.47 -3.56 0.33
N TYR A 192 -2.62 -4.23 1.11
CA TYR A 192 -2.50 -3.96 2.54
C TYR A 192 -1.93 -2.56 2.85
N THR A 193 -1.04 -2.05 2.01
CA THR A 193 -0.51 -0.68 2.15
C THR A 193 -1.64 0.35 2.02
N PHE A 194 -2.48 0.24 0.99
CA PHE A 194 -3.62 1.14 0.81
C PHE A 194 -4.66 0.97 1.93
N MET A 195 -4.96 -0.26 2.36
CA MET A 195 -5.85 -0.48 3.51
C MET A 195 -5.33 0.23 4.78
N ALA A 196 -4.02 0.18 5.03
CA ALA A 196 -3.40 0.87 6.16
C ALA A 196 -3.49 2.41 6.01
N LEU A 197 -3.09 2.95 4.86
CA LEU A 197 -3.10 4.40 4.59
C LEU A 197 -4.50 5.00 4.65
N LEU A 198 -5.48 4.35 4.01
CA LEU A 198 -6.87 4.81 4.00
C LEU A 198 -7.49 4.77 5.39
N THR A 199 -7.19 3.74 6.18
CA THR A 199 -7.64 3.65 7.57
C THR A 199 -7.06 4.80 8.40
N LYS A 200 -5.75 5.06 8.28
CA LYS A 200 -5.11 6.18 8.99
C LYS A 200 -5.68 7.54 8.59
N LYS A 201 -5.91 7.79 7.30
CA LYS A 201 -6.52 9.04 6.84
C LYS A 201 -7.93 9.21 7.41
N SER A 202 -8.74 8.15 7.41
CA SER A 202 -10.09 8.17 7.98
C SER A 202 -10.08 8.49 9.48
N THR A 203 -9.18 7.89 10.24
CA THR A 203 -9.02 8.18 11.68
C THR A 203 -8.58 9.63 11.93
N TYR A 204 -7.62 10.14 11.16
CA TYR A 204 -7.14 11.52 11.28
C TYR A 204 -8.26 12.54 10.98
N ASP A 205 -9.00 12.37 9.88
CA ASP A 205 -10.12 13.24 9.50
C ASP A 205 -11.31 13.09 10.46
N GLY A 206 -11.48 11.89 11.04
CA GLY A 206 -12.38 11.59 12.15
C GLY A 206 -12.10 12.48 13.35
N SER A 207 -10.86 12.45 13.83
CA SER A 207 -10.40 13.18 15.00
C SER A 207 -10.46 14.70 14.83
N ARG A 208 -10.25 15.23 13.62
CA ARG A 208 -10.25 16.69 13.38
C ARG A 208 -11.64 17.31 13.30
N ASN A 209 -12.64 16.53 12.89
CA ASN A 209 -14.04 17.00 12.81
C ASN A 209 -14.79 16.82 14.14
N MET A 210 -14.15 16.22 15.15
CA MET A 210 -14.72 16.02 16.48
C MET A 210 -14.50 17.25 17.37
N GLU A 211 -14.97 18.41 16.92
CA GLU A 211 -15.26 19.55 17.82
C GLU A 211 -16.77 19.66 18.11
N ILE A 212 -17.62 18.90 17.42
CA ILE A 212 -19.07 18.89 17.68
C ILE A 212 -19.60 17.46 17.46
N THR A 213 -20.20 16.90 18.51
CA THR A 213 -21.00 15.65 18.59
C THR A 213 -20.32 14.39 19.18
N SER A 214 -21.13 13.73 20.01
CA SER A 214 -20.88 12.70 21.02
C SER A 214 -20.15 11.44 20.53
N PRO A 215 -19.35 10.77 21.40
CA PRO A 215 -18.67 9.51 21.09
C PRO A 215 -19.66 8.32 21.13
N GLN A 216 -20.51 8.15 20.12
CA GLN A 216 -21.36 6.95 20.11
C GLN A 216 -21.90 6.46 18.75
N GLU A 217 -21.25 6.66 17.59
CA GLU A 217 -21.76 6.04 16.34
C GLU A 217 -20.69 5.50 15.35
N SER A 218 -19.47 5.15 15.77
CA SER A 218 -18.56 4.36 14.91
C SER A 218 -18.86 2.86 15.04
N SER A 219 -20.01 2.45 14.48
CA SER A 219 -20.37 1.04 14.34
C SER A 219 -19.56 0.42 13.18
N GLY A 220 -18.42 -0.19 13.51
CA GLY A 220 -17.72 -1.12 12.62
C GLY A 220 -16.22 -0.90 12.53
N ASP A 221 -15.45 -1.60 13.37
CA ASP A 221 -14.11 -2.19 13.14
C ASP A 221 -12.95 -1.34 12.51
N ASP A 222 -13.16 -0.05 12.23
CA ASP A 222 -12.24 0.81 11.48
C ASP A 222 -11.32 1.63 12.40
N GLY A 223 -10.72 0.96 13.38
CA GLY A 223 -9.79 1.56 14.32
C GLY A 223 -8.32 1.55 13.85
N PRO A 224 -7.41 2.18 14.63
CA PRO A 224 -5.95 2.07 14.44
C PRO A 224 -5.45 0.61 14.45
N GLU A 225 -6.23 -0.33 14.98
CA GLU A 225 -5.95 -1.77 14.96
C GLU A 225 -6.03 -2.37 13.55
N ALA A 226 -6.94 -1.90 12.69
CA ALA A 226 -7.06 -2.38 11.32
C ALA A 226 -5.83 -2.01 10.46
N ALA A 227 -5.27 -0.81 10.68
CA ALA A 227 -4.01 -0.40 10.06
C ALA A 227 -2.83 -1.26 10.55
N SER A 228 -2.80 -1.58 11.85
CA SER A 228 -1.80 -2.48 12.43
C SER A 228 -1.89 -3.90 11.86
N LEU A 229 -3.10 -4.43 11.71
CA LEU A 229 -3.33 -5.75 11.12
C LEU A 229 -2.86 -5.80 9.66
N ALA A 230 -3.08 -4.73 8.89
CA ALA A 230 -2.56 -4.63 7.53
C ALA A 230 -1.03 -4.63 7.49
N CYS A 231 -0.36 -3.96 8.44
CA CYS A 231 1.10 -3.98 8.56
C CYS A 231 1.62 -5.38 8.92
N GLN A 232 0.96 -6.08 9.85
CA GLN A 232 1.29 -7.47 10.17
C GLN A 232 1.13 -8.38 8.95
N LYS A 233 0.11 -8.16 8.11
CA LYS A 233 -0.06 -8.91 6.86
C LYS A 233 1.08 -8.65 5.87
N ILE A 234 1.59 -7.43 5.76
CA ILE A 234 2.78 -7.10 4.96
C ILE A 234 4.00 -7.91 5.45
N VAL A 235 4.26 -7.91 6.75
CA VAL A 235 5.36 -8.67 7.36
C VAL A 235 5.21 -10.17 7.11
N GLN A 236 4.01 -10.73 7.33
CA GLN A 236 3.71 -12.14 7.09
C GLN A 236 3.93 -12.56 5.63
N ILE A 237 3.49 -11.72 4.68
CA ILE A 237 3.70 -11.95 3.25
C ILE A 237 5.18 -11.95 2.91
N LEU A 238 5.94 -10.95 3.37
CA LEU A 238 7.37 -10.84 3.10
C LEU A 238 8.14 -12.02 3.70
N ASN A 239 7.86 -12.39 4.96
CA ASN A 239 8.47 -13.55 5.61
C ASN A 239 8.19 -14.84 4.83
N THR A 240 6.94 -15.06 4.43
CA THR A 240 6.56 -16.25 3.65
C THR A 240 7.23 -16.25 2.27
N ALA A 241 7.33 -15.09 1.62
CA ALA A 241 7.96 -14.93 0.32
C ALA A 241 9.47 -15.20 0.38
N GLU A 242 10.16 -14.73 1.43
CA GLU A 242 11.58 -14.94 1.63
C GLU A 242 11.94 -16.43 1.77
N LEU A 243 11.10 -17.21 2.45
CA LEU A 243 11.26 -18.66 2.59
C LEU A 243 11.20 -19.43 1.25
N ILE A 244 10.62 -18.82 0.22
CA ILE A 244 10.41 -19.43 -1.10
C ILE A 244 11.38 -18.88 -2.14
N ASN A 245 11.52 -17.55 -2.20
CA ASN A 245 12.46 -16.83 -3.06
C ASN A 245 12.91 -15.56 -2.33
N ASN A 246 14.13 -15.64 -1.78
CA ASN A 246 14.77 -14.56 -1.00
C ASN A 246 15.02 -13.27 -1.80
N ASN A 247 14.97 -13.31 -3.13
CA ASN A 247 15.20 -12.15 -3.99
C ASN A 247 13.91 -11.62 -4.64
N GLY A 248 12.76 -12.26 -4.41
CA GLY A 248 11.53 -11.94 -5.13
C GLY A 248 11.05 -10.49 -4.97
N TYR A 249 11.20 -9.91 -3.78
CA TYR A 249 10.87 -8.51 -3.53
C TYR A 249 11.91 -7.51 -4.08
N LEU A 250 13.12 -7.97 -4.42
CA LEU A 250 14.17 -7.12 -5.00
C LEU A 250 13.92 -6.81 -6.48
N PHE A 251 13.04 -7.58 -7.15
CA PHE A 251 12.75 -7.38 -8.57
C PHE A 251 11.90 -6.13 -8.85
N THR A 252 11.23 -5.57 -7.85
CA THR A 252 10.37 -4.41 -8.02
C THR A 252 10.73 -3.30 -7.03
N PRO A 253 11.26 -2.15 -7.50
CA PRO A 253 11.71 -1.08 -6.60
C PRO A 253 10.59 -0.55 -5.71
N PHE A 254 9.35 -0.51 -6.20
CA PHE A 254 8.22 0.11 -5.54
C PHE A 254 7.70 -0.66 -4.32
N ILE A 255 8.11 -1.91 -4.12
CA ILE A 255 7.81 -2.66 -2.88
C ILE A 255 8.43 -1.96 -1.66
N ASN A 256 9.51 -1.21 -1.85
CA ASN A 256 10.15 -0.43 -0.79
C ASN A 256 9.15 0.48 -0.05
N HIS A 257 8.16 1.01 -0.77
CA HIS A 257 7.19 1.93 -0.21
C HIS A 257 6.21 1.20 0.71
N CYS A 258 5.78 -0.01 0.35
CA CYS A 258 4.99 -0.86 1.23
C CYS A 258 5.71 -1.15 2.54
N ILE A 259 7.01 -1.48 2.46
CA ILE A 259 7.86 -1.75 3.61
C ILE A 259 8.02 -0.49 4.47
N PHE A 260 8.26 0.66 3.84
CA PHE A 260 8.37 1.96 4.52
C PHE A 260 7.09 2.34 5.26
N VAL A 261 5.93 2.23 4.62
CA VAL A 261 4.64 2.55 5.23
C VAL A 261 4.40 1.65 6.44
N ALA A 262 4.59 0.33 6.29
CA ALA A 262 4.43 -0.61 7.40
C ALA A 262 5.36 -0.29 8.57
N ALA A 263 6.65 -0.05 8.29
CA ALA A 263 7.62 0.30 9.31
C ALA A 263 7.27 1.63 10.02
N SER A 264 6.82 2.64 9.27
CA SER A 264 6.41 3.93 9.82
C SER A 264 5.21 3.81 10.77
N ILE A 265 4.21 3.02 10.39
CA ILE A 265 2.99 2.81 11.20
C ILE A 265 3.32 2.01 12.47
N ILE A 266 4.14 0.96 12.36
CA ILE A 266 4.60 0.17 13.50
C ILE A 266 5.37 1.05 14.48
N LEU A 267 6.28 1.89 13.97
CA LEU A 267 7.06 2.81 14.76
C LEU A 267 6.19 3.84 15.49
N GLU A 268 5.24 4.47 14.81
CA GLU A 268 4.28 5.41 15.41
C GLU A 268 3.42 4.74 16.50
N ARG A 269 2.97 3.50 16.30
CA ARG A 269 2.21 2.78 17.33
C ARG A 269 3.03 2.56 18.60
N SER A 270 4.34 2.32 18.46
CA SER A 270 5.26 2.14 19.59
C SER A 270 5.40 3.40 20.45
N THR A 271 5.02 4.58 19.95
CA THR A 271 4.96 5.83 20.73
C THR A 271 3.60 6.02 21.41
N CYS A 272 2.50 5.66 20.73
CA CYS A 272 1.12 5.85 21.23
C CYS A 272 0.69 4.86 22.33
N SER A 273 1.29 3.67 22.44
CA SER A 273 0.87 2.62 23.40
C SER A 273 1.13 2.94 24.89
N LYS A 274 1.47 4.18 25.25
CA LYS A 274 1.90 4.57 26.62
C LYS A 274 0.74 4.88 27.59
N GLY A 275 -0.52 4.90 27.15
CA GLY A 275 -1.69 5.10 28.02
C GLY A 275 -2.52 3.82 28.21
N ASN A 276 -2.57 3.29 29.44
CA ASN A 276 -3.26 2.05 29.89
C ASN A 276 -2.70 0.72 29.36
N ARG A 277 -1.70 0.18 30.07
CA ARG A 277 -1.05 -1.11 29.79
C ARG A 277 -1.98 -2.31 30.06
N SER A 278 -2.30 -3.08 29.03
CA SER A 278 -2.74 -4.48 29.16
C SER A 278 -1.64 -5.43 28.66
N GLU A 279 -1.59 -6.68 29.17
CA GLU A 279 -0.60 -7.69 28.73
C GLU A 279 -0.60 -7.93 27.20
N SER A 280 -1.78 -7.82 26.57
CA SER A 280 -1.95 -7.93 25.12
C SER A 280 -1.21 -6.82 24.34
N GLN A 281 -1.19 -5.60 24.89
CA GLN A 281 -0.46 -4.48 24.28
C GLN A 281 1.06 -4.64 24.39
N ASN A 282 1.56 -5.25 25.48
CA ASN A 282 2.99 -5.54 25.63
C ASN A 282 3.48 -6.57 24.60
N PHE A 283 2.70 -7.63 24.34
CA PHE A 283 3.03 -8.62 23.30
C PHE A 283 3.01 -8.01 21.89
N MET A 284 2.02 -7.16 21.58
CA MET A 284 1.97 -6.45 20.31
C MET A 284 3.14 -5.47 20.13
N ASN A 285 3.60 -4.82 21.20
CA ASN A 285 4.78 -3.94 21.14
C ASN A 285 6.09 -4.72 20.93
N LEU A 286 6.25 -5.89 21.56
CA LEU A 286 7.44 -6.71 21.37
C LEU A 286 7.52 -7.26 19.94
N ALA A 287 6.39 -7.75 19.41
CA ALA A 287 6.29 -8.17 18.01
C ALA A 287 6.52 -6.99 17.05
N GLY A 288 6.03 -5.79 17.41
CA GLY A 288 6.26 -4.56 16.65
C GLY A 288 7.73 -4.20 16.49
N ASN A 289 8.54 -4.32 17.55
CA ASN A 289 9.98 -4.03 17.47
C ASN A 289 10.72 -5.03 16.56
N SER A 290 10.44 -6.33 16.68
CA SER A 290 11.06 -7.34 15.80
C SER A 290 10.62 -7.17 14.35
N ASP A 291 9.35 -6.83 14.13
CA ASP A 291 8.79 -6.59 12.80
C ASP A 291 9.41 -5.32 12.17
N PHE A 292 9.61 -4.27 12.96
CA PHE A 292 10.27 -3.04 12.51
C PHE A 292 11.71 -3.30 12.07
N GLU A 293 12.51 -4.00 12.89
CA GLU A 293 13.90 -4.35 12.55
C GLU A 293 13.96 -5.25 11.31
N TYR A 294 13.03 -6.21 11.20
CA TYR A 294 12.90 -7.03 9.99
C TYR A 294 12.64 -6.18 8.73
N LEU A 295 11.70 -5.24 8.78
CA LEU A 295 11.39 -4.36 7.66
C LEU A 295 12.57 -3.43 7.32
N MET A 296 13.27 -2.91 8.32
CA MET A 296 14.50 -2.12 8.14
C MET A 296 15.59 -2.92 7.43
N GLN A 297 15.79 -4.18 7.84
CA GLN A 297 16.72 -5.09 7.19
C GLN A 297 16.37 -5.31 5.71
N LYS A 298 15.08 -5.52 5.38
CA LYS A 298 14.64 -5.67 3.99
C LYS A 298 14.86 -4.42 3.15
N LEU A 299 14.65 -3.22 3.70
CA LEU A 299 14.99 -1.97 3.02
C LEU A 299 16.49 -1.84 2.74
N ARG A 300 17.36 -2.23 3.68
CA ARG A 300 18.83 -2.23 3.47
C ARG A 300 19.24 -3.16 2.34
N GLU A 301 18.62 -4.34 2.25
CA GLU A 301 18.88 -5.28 1.15
C GLU A 301 18.47 -4.68 -0.20
N MET A 302 17.33 -3.98 -0.26
CA MET A 302 16.89 -3.29 -1.47
C MET A 302 17.79 -2.10 -1.86
N GLU A 303 18.41 -1.40 -0.90
CA GLU A 303 19.32 -0.26 -1.15
C GLU A 303 20.54 -0.65 -2.01
N GLY A 304 20.95 -1.92 -1.96
CA GLY A 304 21.98 -2.47 -2.85
C GLY A 304 21.64 -2.31 -4.34
N TYR A 305 20.35 -2.37 -4.67
CA TYR A 305 19.83 -2.33 -6.04
C TYR A 305 19.25 -0.95 -6.42
N PHE A 306 18.63 -0.26 -5.46
CA PHE A 306 17.94 1.00 -5.70
C PHE A 306 18.41 2.09 -4.75
N LYS A 307 19.30 2.97 -5.24
CA LYS A 307 19.90 4.05 -4.44
C LYS A 307 18.91 5.06 -3.85
N GLY A 308 17.70 5.17 -4.40
CA GLY A 308 16.65 6.03 -3.85
C GLY A 308 16.16 5.62 -2.44
N ILE A 309 16.45 4.39 -2.01
CA ILE A 309 15.97 3.84 -0.73
C ILE A 309 16.73 4.41 0.48
N GLY A 310 17.93 4.95 0.28
CA GLY A 310 18.71 5.57 1.37
C GLY A 310 17.96 6.70 2.07
N ALA A 311 17.16 7.49 1.33
CA ALA A 311 16.33 8.55 1.92
C ALA A 311 15.22 7.99 2.83
N THR A 312 14.59 6.88 2.41
CA THR A 312 13.58 6.14 3.16
C THR A 312 14.15 5.57 4.47
N LEU A 313 15.32 4.93 4.40
CA LEU A 313 16.03 4.42 5.57
C LEU A 313 16.42 5.54 6.54
N ALA A 314 16.92 6.67 6.02
CA ALA A 314 17.28 7.82 6.83
C ALA A 314 16.07 8.43 7.54
N ALA A 315 14.90 8.44 6.91
CA ALA A 315 13.65 8.93 7.52
C ALA A 315 13.20 8.03 8.67
N LEU A 316 13.19 6.70 8.48
CA LEU A 316 12.85 5.75 9.54
C LEU A 316 13.85 5.80 10.71
N ALA A 317 15.15 5.89 10.41
CA ALA A 317 16.19 5.98 11.44
C ALA A 317 16.11 7.29 12.25
N ARG A 318 15.67 8.40 11.63
CA ARG A 318 15.35 9.63 12.37
C ARG A 318 14.16 9.39 13.30
N GLY A 319 13.06 8.87 12.77
CA GLY A 319 11.87 8.58 13.58
C GLY A 319 12.19 7.65 14.76
N GLN A 320 13.02 6.62 14.57
CA GLN A 320 13.42 5.71 15.64
C GLN A 320 14.17 6.43 16.77
N ARG A 321 15.12 7.31 16.43
CA ARG A 321 15.80 8.13 17.44
C ARG A 321 14.84 9.04 18.18
N ASP A 322 13.91 9.68 17.47
CA ASP A 322 12.90 10.53 18.09
C ASP A 322 12.02 9.73 19.07
N VAL A 323 11.75 8.45 18.79
CA VAL A 323 11.04 7.55 19.72
C VAL A 323 11.89 7.23 20.96
N GLU A 324 13.18 6.96 20.76
CA GLU A 324 14.14 6.63 21.84
C GLU A 324 14.38 7.82 22.77
N GLU A 325 14.62 9.01 22.24
CA GLU A 325 14.77 10.26 23.02
C GLU A 325 13.51 10.58 23.84
N ASN A 326 12.33 10.34 23.26
CA ASN A 326 11.04 10.46 23.96
C ASN A 326 10.76 9.33 24.97
N ARG A 327 11.56 8.25 25.00
CA ARG A 327 11.51 7.24 26.07
C ARG A 327 12.40 7.65 27.23
N GLU A 328 13.65 8.03 26.94
CA GLU A 328 14.61 8.45 27.96
C GLU A 328 14.13 9.68 28.77
N SER A 329 13.52 10.65 28.11
CA SER A 329 12.95 11.84 28.78
C SER A 329 11.76 11.53 29.70
N VAL A 330 10.95 10.52 29.37
CA VAL A 330 9.82 10.09 30.20
C VAL A 330 10.29 9.24 31.38
N ASP A 331 11.23 8.31 31.14
CA ASP A 331 11.80 7.48 32.21
C ASP A 331 12.59 8.33 33.22
N THR A 332 13.20 9.44 32.79
CA THR A 332 13.84 10.41 33.70
C THR A 332 12.81 11.16 34.56
N PHE A 333 11.65 11.51 33.98
CA PHE A 333 10.58 12.20 34.70
C PHE A 333 9.89 11.31 35.73
N ASP A 334 9.64 10.03 35.42
CA ASP A 334 9.10 9.06 36.38
C ASP A 334 10.12 8.73 37.49
N ALA A 335 11.42 8.67 37.16
CA ALA A 335 12.48 8.45 38.15
C ALA A 335 12.66 9.64 39.12
N ASP A 336 12.46 10.88 38.64
CA ASP A 336 12.50 12.06 39.50
C ASP A 336 11.26 12.14 40.42
N VAL A 337 10.09 11.66 39.98
CA VAL A 337 8.87 11.59 40.80
C VAL A 337 8.95 10.48 41.86
N GLU A 338 9.63 9.36 41.60
CA GLU A 338 9.91 8.33 42.61
C GLU A 338 11.04 8.71 43.59
N SER A 339 11.72 9.84 43.39
CA SER A 339 12.78 10.33 44.29
C SER A 339 12.31 11.32 45.36
N GLU A 340 11.03 11.68 45.37
CA GLU A 340 10.40 12.43 46.47
C GLU A 340 9.66 11.46 47.43
N GLU A 341 10.41 10.63 48.16
CA GLU A 341 9.87 9.89 49.31
C GLU A 341 10.38 10.52 50.63
N ASP A 342 9.42 10.77 51.52
CA ASP A 342 9.53 10.91 52.98
C ASP A 342 10.34 12.08 53.56
N THR A 343 9.67 13.23 53.68
CA THR A 343 9.78 14.02 54.91
C THR A 343 8.58 13.76 55.81
N ASP A 344 8.84 12.91 56.80
CA ASP A 344 8.12 12.64 58.03
C ASP A 344 7.54 13.92 58.66
N ASP A 345 6.21 14.08 58.67
CA ASP A 345 5.53 15.07 59.50
C ASP A 345 4.44 14.36 60.32
N VAL A 346 4.84 14.04 61.54
CA VAL A 346 3.98 13.53 62.62
C VAL A 346 2.98 14.62 63.00
N ALA A 347 1.71 14.46 62.60
CA ALA A 347 0.60 15.24 63.14
C ALA A 347 -0.28 14.34 64.02
N GLU A 348 -0.20 14.59 65.32
CA GLU A 348 -1.01 13.98 66.36
C GLU A 348 -2.52 14.18 66.14
N LEU A 349 -3.28 13.13 66.45
CA LEU A 349 -4.74 13.13 66.56
C LEU A 349 -5.21 14.08 67.68
N SER A 350 -6.12 14.99 67.37
CA SER A 350 -7.06 15.53 68.37
C SER A 350 -8.47 15.69 67.80
N ASP A 351 -9.40 15.03 68.48
CA ASP A 351 -10.85 15.03 68.31
C ASP A 351 -11.48 16.31 68.87
N ALA A 352 -12.24 17.04 68.05
CA ALA A 352 -13.23 18.04 68.51
C ALA A 352 -14.22 18.47 67.40
N GLY A 353 -15.46 17.97 67.47
CA GLY A 353 -16.66 18.83 67.55
C GLY A 353 -17.24 19.50 66.29
N ILE A 354 -18.24 18.84 65.67
CA ILE A 354 -19.65 19.28 65.45
C ILE A 354 -19.96 20.78 65.10
N TYR A 355 -20.30 21.02 63.80
CA TYR A 355 -21.26 21.96 63.15
C TYR A 355 -21.13 23.52 63.30
N PRO A 356 -21.95 24.35 62.60
CA PRO A 356 -22.05 24.63 61.14
C PRO A 356 -22.11 26.17 60.82
N ALA A 357 -22.28 26.53 59.54
CA ALA A 357 -22.73 27.83 58.94
C ALA A 357 -21.70 28.36 57.91
N GLY A 358 -22.05 28.89 56.73
CA GLY A 358 -23.31 29.37 56.17
C GLY A 358 -23.04 30.69 55.41
N GLY A 359 -23.51 30.80 54.16
CA GLY A 359 -23.62 32.04 53.36
C GLY A 359 -22.32 32.57 52.74
N TRP A 360 -22.23 33.01 51.50
CA TRP A 360 -23.21 33.43 50.48
C TRP A 360 -22.75 33.00 49.09
#